data_AF-A0A5C8RZV8-F1
#
_entry.id   AF-A0A5C8RZV8-F1
#
_cell.length_a   1.000
_cell.length_b   1.000
_cell.length_c   1.000
_cell.angle_alpha   90.00
_cell.angle_beta   90.00
_cell.angle_gamma   90.00
#
_symmetry.space_group_name_H-M   'P 1'
#
loop_
_entity.id
_entity.type
_entity.pdbx_description
1 polymer ?
#
loop_
_entity_poly.entity_id
_entity_poly.type
_entity_poly.pdbx_seq_one_letter_code
_entity_poly.pdbx_strand_id
1 'polypeptide(L)'
;MPSPSLIAAARHAPDARAQIARMAQVMRYQMEGVEECCTFVHLVQAGFTEAEIHAYRDDARAYIRGKPSANRWTAPDRVKGSLLAIKAREIRRRVNGSQWAPPVVAVIEAAHG
;
A
#
# COMPACT_ATOMS: atom_id res chain seq x y z
N MET A 1 1.83 -28.26 7.25
CA MET A 1 1.08 -27.06 7.69
C MET A 1 1.96 -26.30 8.67
N PRO A 2 2.30 -25.03 8.39
CA PRO A 2 3.24 -24.24 9.17
C PRO A 2 2.63 -23.82 10.51
N SER A 3 3.47 -23.55 11.51
CA SER A 3 2.97 -23.13 12.81
C SER A 3 2.22 -21.78 12.70
N PRO A 4 1.20 -21.53 13.54
CA PRO A 4 0.45 -20.28 13.51
C PRO A 4 1.34 -19.03 13.71
N SER A 5 2.39 -19.15 14.52
CA SER A 5 3.36 -18.08 14.75
C SER A 5 4.13 -17.70 13.49
N LEU A 6 4.50 -18.68 12.64
CA LEU A 6 5.18 -18.41 11.36
C LEU A 6 4.24 -17.76 10.34
N ILE A 7 2.98 -18.18 10.29
CA ILE A 7 1.96 -17.54 9.44
C ILE A 7 1.75 -16.08 9.88
N ALA A 8 1.66 -15.83 11.19
CA ALA A 8 1.53 -14.48 11.72
C ALA A 8 2.77 -13.62 11.42
N ALA A 9 3.98 -14.17 11.59
CA ALA A 9 5.22 -13.47 11.25
C ALA A 9 5.27 -13.07 9.77
N ALA A 10 4.90 -13.99 8.85
CA ALA A 10 4.81 -13.68 7.42
C ALA A 10 3.80 -12.56 7.15
N ARG A 11 2.60 -12.61 7.72
CA ARG A 11 1.59 -11.55 7.54
C ARG A 11 2.05 -10.16 7.98
N HIS A 12 2.91 -10.08 8.98
CA HIS A 12 3.42 -8.82 9.52
C HIS A 12 4.79 -8.42 8.96
N ALA A 13 5.35 -9.19 8.02
CA ALA A 13 6.60 -8.86 7.36
C ALA A 13 6.48 -7.52 6.61
N PRO A 14 7.50 -6.66 6.64
CA PRO A 14 7.46 -5.34 6.02
C PRO A 14 7.28 -5.41 4.49
N ASP A 15 7.72 -6.49 3.86
CA ASP A 15 7.64 -6.78 2.43
C ASP A 15 6.43 -7.64 2.05
N ALA A 16 5.54 -8.00 2.99
CA ALA A 16 4.39 -8.88 2.75
C ALA A 16 3.54 -8.45 1.55
N ARG A 17 3.36 -7.13 1.35
CA ARG A 17 2.62 -6.60 0.19
C ARG A 17 3.32 -6.87 -1.14
N ALA A 18 4.64 -6.68 -1.18
CA ALA A 18 5.43 -6.96 -2.36
C ALA A 18 5.42 -8.46 -2.67
N GLN A 19 5.51 -9.30 -1.64
CA GLN A 19 5.43 -10.76 -1.78
C GLN A 19 4.06 -11.24 -2.25
N ILE A 20 2.96 -10.66 -1.77
CA ILE A 20 1.60 -10.95 -2.26
C ILE A 20 1.46 -10.60 -3.75
N ALA A 21 1.98 -9.44 -4.17
CA ALA A 21 1.95 -9.04 -5.58
C ALA A 21 2.79 -9.99 -6.45
N ARG A 22 3.98 -10.39 -5.97
CA ARG A 22 4.84 -11.39 -6.63
C ARG A 22 4.13 -12.74 -6.75
N MET A 23 3.47 -13.20 -5.68
CA MET A 23 2.71 -14.46 -5.67
C MET A 23 1.56 -14.42 -6.67
N ALA A 24 0.83 -13.30 -6.73
CA ALA A 24 -0.23 -13.11 -7.72
C ALA A 24 0.30 -13.15 -9.16
N GLN A 25 1.48 -12.59 -9.41
CA GLN A 25 2.12 -12.65 -10.73
C GLN A 25 2.50 -14.09 -11.11
N VAL A 26 3.10 -14.85 -10.17
CA VAL A 26 3.43 -16.27 -10.39
C VAL A 26 2.17 -17.08 -10.66
N MET A 27 1.10 -16.85 -9.90
CA MET A 27 -0.18 -17.51 -10.10
C MET A 27 -0.77 -17.23 -11.48
N ARG A 28 -0.76 -15.97 -11.94
CA ARG A 28 -1.24 -15.61 -13.29
C ARG A 28 -0.42 -16.29 -14.38
N TYR A 29 0.91 -16.23 -14.27
CA TYR A 29 1.80 -16.85 -15.23
C TYR A 29 1.53 -18.36 -15.38
N GLN A 30 1.33 -19.07 -14.26
CA GLN A 30 1.05 -20.51 -14.30
C GLN A 30 -0.36 -20.84 -14.79
N MET A 31 -1.34 -19.97 -14.53
CA MET A 31 -2.70 -20.12 -15.08
C MET A 31 -2.77 -19.92 -16.59
N GLU A 32 -1.83 -19.16 -17.17
CA GLU A 32 -1.70 -18.95 -18.63
C GLU A 32 -0.77 -20.00 -19.28
N GLY A 33 -0.13 -20.86 -18.48
CA GLY A 33 0.77 -21.91 -18.93
C GLY A 33 0.07 -23.23 -19.27
N VAL A 34 0.86 -24.25 -19.63
CA VAL A 34 0.36 -25.55 -20.11
C VAL A 34 -0.53 -26.28 -19.09
N GLU A 35 -0.25 -26.10 -17.79
CA GLU A 35 -1.06 -26.74 -16.73
C GLU A 35 -2.34 -25.98 -16.41
N GLU A 36 -2.51 -24.75 -16.92
CA GLU A 36 -3.65 -23.85 -16.69
C GLU A 36 -4.03 -23.67 -15.21
N CYS A 37 -3.14 -24.03 -14.28
CA CYS A 37 -3.37 -23.98 -12.85
C CYS A 37 -2.08 -23.70 -12.07
N CYS A 38 -2.24 -23.00 -10.94
CA CYS A 38 -1.13 -22.77 -10.02
C CYS A 38 -1.25 -23.71 -8.82
N THR A 39 -0.31 -24.65 -8.72
CA THR A 39 -0.21 -25.61 -7.62
C THR A 39 0.69 -25.09 -6.49
N PHE A 40 0.64 -25.75 -5.34
CA PHE A 40 1.55 -25.46 -4.23
C PHE A 40 3.03 -25.64 -4.64
N VAL A 41 3.31 -26.64 -5.47
CA VAL A 41 4.67 -26.94 -5.97
C VAL A 41 5.21 -25.78 -6.79
N HIS A 42 4.39 -25.15 -7.65
CA HIS A 42 4.81 -23.98 -8.43
C HIS A 42 5.20 -22.79 -7.55
N LEU A 43 4.50 -22.58 -6.43
CA LEU A 43 4.82 -21.50 -5.50
C LEU A 43 6.12 -21.79 -4.73
N VAL A 44 6.34 -23.04 -4.34
CA VAL A 44 7.61 -23.46 -3.72
C VAL A 44 8.77 -23.31 -4.71
N GLN A 45 8.60 -23.70 -5.97
CA GLN A 45 9.59 -23.52 -7.03
C GLN A 45 9.88 -22.04 -7.31
N ALA A 46 8.89 -21.15 -7.13
CA ALA A 46 9.09 -19.71 -7.21
C ALA A 46 9.82 -19.12 -5.97
N GLY A 47 10.16 -19.95 -4.99
CA GLY A 47 10.91 -19.56 -3.80
C GLY A 47 10.05 -19.08 -2.64
N PHE A 48 8.74 -19.34 -2.63
CA PHE A 48 7.91 -19.07 -1.46
C PHE A 48 8.02 -20.21 -0.44
N THR A 49 8.15 -19.83 0.83
CA THR A 49 8.07 -20.79 1.94
C THR A 49 6.62 -21.24 2.16
N GLU A 50 6.44 -22.39 2.81
CA GLU A 50 5.11 -22.90 3.15
C GLU A 50 4.31 -21.88 3.99
N ALA A 51 4.96 -21.19 4.94
CA ALA A 51 4.33 -20.16 5.76
C ALA A 51 3.79 -18.99 4.92
N GLU A 52 4.58 -18.51 3.96
CA GLU A 52 4.18 -17.44 3.05
C GLU A 52 3.03 -17.87 2.13
N ILE A 53 3.07 -19.09 1.61
CA ILE A 53 1.99 -19.63 0.78
C ILE A 53 0.69 -19.64 1.57
N HIS A 54 0.70 -20.14 2.81
CA HIS A 54 -0.49 -20.12 3.66
C HIS A 54 -0.92 -18.71 4.07
N ALA A 55 0.02 -17.78 4.27
CA ALA A 55 -0.28 -16.41 4.65
C ALA A 55 -0.87 -15.57 3.51
N TYR A 56 -0.36 -15.74 2.29
CA TYR A 56 -0.56 -14.79 1.18
C TYR A 56 -1.48 -15.31 0.07
N ARG A 57 -1.68 -16.63 -0.06
CA ARG A 57 -2.38 -17.24 -1.21
C ARG A 57 -3.78 -16.66 -1.44
N ASP A 58 -4.55 -16.46 -0.38
CA ASP A 58 -5.92 -15.97 -0.52
C ASP A 58 -5.95 -14.48 -0.89
N ASP A 59 -5.02 -13.69 -0.38
CA ASP A 59 -4.84 -12.29 -0.78
C ASP A 59 -4.35 -12.17 -2.23
N ALA A 60 -3.44 -13.05 -2.67
CA ALA A 60 -2.99 -13.11 -4.06
C ALA A 60 -4.15 -13.47 -5.00
N ARG A 61 -5.00 -14.44 -4.63
CA ARG A 61 -6.23 -14.76 -5.38
C ARG A 61 -7.21 -13.58 -5.45
N ALA A 62 -7.37 -12.85 -4.35
CA ALA A 62 -8.18 -11.64 -4.33
C ALA A 62 -7.60 -10.56 -5.26
N TYR A 63 -6.27 -10.39 -5.24
CA TYR A 63 -5.55 -9.47 -6.13
C TYR A 63 -5.76 -9.80 -7.60
N ILE A 64 -5.70 -11.09 -7.98
CA ILE A 64 -5.96 -11.54 -9.36
C ILE A 64 -7.38 -11.19 -9.80
N ARG A 65 -8.37 -11.43 -8.93
CA ARG A 65 -9.81 -11.19 -9.18
C ARG A 65 -10.20 -9.71 -9.11
N GLY A 66 -9.26 -8.80 -8.87
CA GLY A 66 -9.54 -7.37 -8.68
C GLY A 66 -10.33 -7.06 -7.41
N LYS A 67 -10.45 -8.00 -6.47
CA LYS A 67 -11.15 -7.78 -5.20
C LYS A 67 -10.22 -7.10 -4.18
N PRO A 68 -10.73 -6.21 -3.31
CA PRO A 68 -9.94 -5.71 -2.20
C PRO A 68 -9.54 -6.90 -1.31
N SER A 69 -8.23 -7.11 -1.13
CA SER A 69 -7.71 -8.10 -0.18
C SER A 69 -7.84 -7.58 1.26
N ALA A 70 -7.79 -8.46 2.26
CA ALA A 70 -7.82 -8.02 3.67
C ALA A 70 -6.62 -7.11 4.00
N ASN A 71 -5.48 -7.36 3.35
CA ASN A 71 -4.30 -6.50 3.38
C ASN A 71 -4.44 -5.16 2.64
N ARG A 72 -5.53 -4.98 1.87
CA ARG A 72 -5.97 -3.72 1.26
C ARG A 72 -7.04 -3.00 2.11
N TRP A 73 -7.25 -3.39 3.37
CA TRP A 73 -8.07 -2.59 4.28
C TRP A 73 -7.30 -1.38 4.79
N THR A 74 -7.14 -0.37 3.94
CA THR A 74 -6.93 1.00 4.44
C THR A 74 -8.29 1.52 4.87
N ALA A 75 -8.47 1.77 6.18
CA ALA A 75 -9.65 2.44 6.68
C ALA A 75 -9.88 3.74 5.88
N PRO A 76 -11.11 4.03 5.42
CA PRO A 76 -11.41 5.17 4.55
C PRO A 76 -10.92 6.51 5.14
N ASP A 77 -10.91 6.64 6.46
CA ASP A 77 -10.42 7.84 7.15
C ASP A 77 -8.91 8.04 7.00
N ARG A 78 -8.13 6.96 6.91
CA ARG A 78 -6.67 7.03 6.66
C ARG A 78 -6.35 7.43 5.23
N VAL A 79 -7.23 7.13 4.27
CA VAL A 79 -7.07 7.56 2.87
C VAL A 79 -7.24 9.08 2.79
N LYS A 80 -8.27 9.64 3.44
CA LYS A 80 -8.49 11.10 3.52
C LYS A 80 -7.34 11.82 4.21
N GLY A 81 -6.87 11.30 5.36
CA GLY A 81 -5.73 11.90 6.09
C GLY A 81 -4.44 11.92 5.27
N SER A 82 -4.16 10.85 4.52
CA SER A 82 -2.98 10.77 3.66
C SER A 82 -3.02 11.78 2.51
N LEU A 83 -4.19 11.92 1.87
CA LEU A 83 -4.39 12.91 0.80
C LEU A 83 -4.27 14.35 1.32
N LEU A 84 -4.77 14.62 2.52
CA LEU A 84 -4.61 15.92 3.18
C LEU A 84 -3.14 16.23 3.49
N ALA A 85 -2.38 15.24 3.97
CA ALA A 85 -0.95 15.41 4.24
C ALA A 85 -0.14 15.68 2.96
N ILE A 86 -0.49 15.05 1.84
CA ILE A 86 0.13 15.31 0.52
C ILE A 86 -0.15 16.74 0.08
N LYS A 87 -1.43 17.17 0.12
CA LYS A 87 -1.80 18.55 -0.21
C LYS A 87 -1.11 19.59 0.68
N ALA A 88 -1.04 19.34 1.99
CA ALA A 88 -0.34 20.23 2.92
C ALA A 88 1.16 20.35 2.59
N ARG A 89 1.80 19.25 2.18
CA ARG A 89 3.22 19.25 1.77
C ARG A 89 3.43 20.03 0.47
N GLU A 90 2.51 19.93 -0.49
CA GLU A 90 2.54 20.72 -1.72
C GLU A 90 2.37 22.22 -1.44
N ILE A 91 1.43 22.59 -0.57
CA ILE A 91 1.24 23.98 -0.14
C ILE A 91 2.51 24.51 0.53
N ARG A 92 3.10 23.76 1.47
CA ARG A 92 4.36 24.16 2.12
C ARG A 92 5.50 24.33 1.12
N ARG A 93 5.62 23.46 0.11
CA ARG A 93 6.63 23.63 -0.96
C ARG A 93 6.41 24.90 -1.77
N ARG A 94 5.16 25.24 -2.08
CA ARG A 94 4.82 26.50 -2.78
C ARG A 94 5.14 27.73 -1.92
N VAL A 95 4.86 27.66 -0.62
CA VAL A 95 5.11 28.76 0.33
C VAL A 95 6.59 28.89 0.71
N ASN A 96 7.38 27.80 0.74
CA ASN A 96 8.83 27.89 0.99
C ASN A 96 9.62 28.27 -0.27
N GLY A 97 9.09 28.02 -1.47
CA GLY A 97 9.72 28.41 -2.74
C GLY A 97 9.31 29.81 -3.22
N SER A 98 8.24 30.38 -2.66
CA SER A 98 7.82 31.75 -2.90
C SER A 98 8.08 32.52 -1.61
N GLN A 99 8.98 33.50 -1.63
CA GLN A 99 9.12 34.49 -0.56
C GLN A 99 7.78 35.24 -0.44
N TRP A 100 6.83 34.67 0.29
CA TRP A 100 5.56 35.29 0.58
C TRP A 100 5.82 36.36 1.64
N ALA A 101 5.96 37.61 1.18
CA ALA A 101 5.80 38.77 2.03
C ALA A 101 4.31 38.85 2.43
N PRO A 102 3.97 38.90 3.73
CA PRO A 102 2.60 39.21 4.12
C PRO A 102 2.22 40.58 3.55
N PRO A 103 0.98 40.81 3.09
CA PRO A 103 0.52 42.16 2.85
C PRO A 103 0.59 42.88 4.19
N VAL A 104 1.48 43.87 4.29
CA VAL A 104 1.46 44.88 5.34
C VAL A 104 0.11 45.57 5.17
N VAL A 105 -0.89 45.12 5.92
CA VAL A 105 -2.10 45.90 6.15
C VAL A 105 -1.62 47.11 6.92
N ALA A 106 -1.38 48.19 6.19
CA ALA A 106 -1.10 49.51 6.73
C ALA A 106 -2.25 49.84 7.68
N VAL A 107 -1.99 49.69 8.96
CA VAL A 107 -2.76 50.36 10.01
C VAL A 107 -2.46 51.84 9.82
N ILE A 108 -3.31 52.54 9.07
CA ILE A 108 -3.41 53.99 9.20
C ILE A 108 -4.47 54.21 10.27
N GLU A 109 -3.97 54.47 11.47
CA GLU A 109 -4.72 54.95 12.62
C GLU A 109 -5.58 56.15 12.24
N ALA A 110 -6.83 56.11 12.72
CA ALA A 110 -7.65 57.29 12.87
C ALA A 110 -7.02 58.22 13.92
N ALA A 111 -6.52 59.37 13.50
CA ALA A 111 -6.18 60.47 14.39
C ALA A 111 -6.10 61.81 13.63
N HIS A 112 -7.24 62.39 13.29
CA HIS A 112 -7.49 63.84 13.18
C HIS A 112 -9.00 63.96 13.49
N GLY A 113 -9.44 64.59 14.58
CA GLY A 113 -9.08 65.94 15.02
C GLY A 113 -10.29 66.82 14.72
#